data_AF-W6ZB82-F1
#
_entry.id   AF-W6ZB82-F1
#
_cell.length_a   1.000
_cell.length_b   1.000
_cell.length_c   1.000
_cell.angle_alpha   90.00
_cell.angle_beta   90.00
_cell.angle_gamma   90.00
#
_symmetry.space_group_name_H-M   'P 1'
#
loop_
_entity.id
_entity.type
_entity.pdbx_description
1 polymer ?
#
loop_
_entity_poly.entity_id
_entity_poly.type
_entity_poly.pdbx_seq_one_letter_code
_entity_poly.pdbx_strand_id
1 'polypeptide(L)'
;MSADDSPSTAEVLRRLKEEMAQQGPRTHKEHHAIETSLSHPYLQSDTKWGFVIIRAAYGPSSDALWAQFLEIFRANVEETLRLEEELDLLPRHEITIIEDETTLAGADSYAARRAFRAWVANDLPQRLRGSYLEELGGLTQVREKLLSNDAHNAPGTTHPASLVPPRWKYCIFVDQDCLRSVAKGPEEPELKDPAMKILTTDWERDEVEVPIEEFTRDWDGGETNDDAEEVGWMYMDMTDYVTVYDRLTGTFAWEEYYQRPYKSYVDDSDSDSE
;
A
#
# COMPACT_ATOMS: atom_id res chain seq x y z
N MET A 1 -10.17 -1.00 -36.15
CA MET A 1 -10.22 -1.53 -34.78
C MET A 1 -10.51 -0.33 -33.90
N SER A 2 -11.74 -0.30 -33.39
CA SER A 2 -12.39 0.87 -32.79
C SER A 2 -11.89 1.10 -31.37
N ALA A 3 -11.98 2.36 -30.92
CA ALA A 3 -11.61 2.78 -29.58
C ALA A 3 -12.47 2.15 -28.47
N ASP A 4 -11.84 1.96 -27.32
CA ASP A 4 -12.43 1.93 -25.96
C ASP A 4 -13.16 0.63 -25.54
N ASP A 5 -12.42 -0.48 -25.40
CA ASP A 5 -12.92 -1.76 -24.85
C ASP A 5 -12.60 -1.94 -23.34
N SER A 6 -12.10 -0.91 -22.65
CA SER A 6 -11.94 -0.97 -21.18
C SER A 6 -13.30 -1.02 -20.49
N PRO A 7 -13.46 -1.82 -19.41
CA PRO A 7 -14.74 -2.03 -18.77
C PRO A 7 -15.15 -0.75 -18.05
N SER A 8 -16.41 -0.38 -18.14
CA SER A 8 -16.90 0.79 -17.41
C SER A 8 -16.73 0.59 -15.91
N THR A 9 -16.39 1.64 -15.15
CA THR A 9 -16.24 1.58 -13.69
C THR A 9 -17.43 0.92 -13.00
N ALA A 10 -18.65 1.16 -13.49
CA ALA A 10 -19.88 0.58 -12.95
C ALA A 10 -19.89 -0.96 -12.98
N GLU A 11 -19.31 -1.59 -14.01
CA GLU A 11 -19.26 -3.04 -14.13
C GLU A 11 -18.22 -3.64 -13.18
N VAL A 12 -17.06 -3.00 -13.04
CA VAL A 12 -16.02 -3.41 -12.06
C VAL A 12 -16.60 -3.35 -10.65
N LEU A 13 -17.28 -2.25 -10.30
CA LEU A 13 -17.94 -2.11 -9.01
C LEU A 13 -19.04 -3.14 -8.76
N ARG A 14 -19.83 -3.49 -9.79
CA ARG A 14 -20.87 -4.52 -9.67
C ARG A 14 -20.27 -5.88 -9.31
N ARG A 15 -19.19 -6.28 -9.98
CA ARG A 15 -18.53 -7.57 -9.74
C ARG A 15 -17.82 -7.63 -8.39
N LEU A 16 -17.10 -6.57 -8.01
CA LEU A 16 -16.49 -6.48 -6.67
C LEU A 16 -17.55 -6.70 -5.58
N LYS A 17 -18.72 -6.06 -5.71
CA LYS A 17 -19.85 -6.28 -4.80
C LYS A 17 -20.34 -7.73 -4.79
N GLU A 18 -20.37 -8.39 -5.94
CA GLU A 18 -20.78 -9.80 -6.06
C GLU A 18 -19.76 -10.75 -5.42
N GLU A 19 -18.46 -10.51 -5.60
CA GLU A 19 -17.38 -11.28 -4.97
C GLU A 19 -17.38 -11.11 -3.46
N MET A 20 -17.46 -9.87 -2.98
CA MET A 20 -17.53 -9.58 -1.55
C MET A 20 -18.79 -10.17 -0.91
N ALA A 21 -19.92 -10.19 -1.62
CA ALA A 21 -21.15 -10.82 -1.13
C ALA A 21 -21.10 -12.36 -1.09
N GLN A 22 -20.23 -13.00 -1.89
CA GLN A 22 -20.01 -14.45 -1.84
C GLN A 22 -19.15 -14.88 -0.64
N GLN A 23 -18.35 -13.97 -0.10
CA GLN A 23 -17.71 -14.14 1.20
C GLN A 23 -18.82 -14.04 2.27
N GLY A 24 -19.42 -15.19 2.64
CA GLY A 24 -20.64 -15.25 3.46
C GLY A 24 -20.59 -14.45 4.77
N PRO A 25 -21.75 -14.18 5.40
CA PRO A 25 -21.86 -13.25 6.53
C PRO A 25 -20.93 -13.64 7.69
N ARG A 26 -20.00 -12.74 8.00
CA ARG A 26 -19.01 -12.92 9.06
C ARG A 26 -19.59 -12.37 10.37
N THR A 27 -19.38 -13.09 11.47
CA THR A 27 -20.20 -12.97 12.69
C THR A 27 -19.59 -12.07 13.77
N HIS A 28 -18.48 -11.39 13.49
CA HIS A 28 -17.77 -10.53 14.44
C HIS A 28 -17.17 -9.31 13.74
N LYS A 29 -17.05 -8.18 14.46
CA LYS A 29 -16.27 -7.01 14.04
C LYS A 29 -14.87 -7.46 13.62
N GLU A 30 -14.56 -7.36 12.33
CA GLU A 30 -13.31 -7.88 11.77
C GLU A 30 -12.15 -6.93 12.01
N HIS A 31 -12.40 -5.62 12.10
CA HIS A 31 -11.34 -4.60 12.06
C HIS A 31 -11.07 -3.95 13.42
N HIS A 32 -10.97 -4.77 14.48
CA HIS A 32 -10.74 -4.30 15.85
C HIS A 32 -9.38 -3.59 16.02
N ALA A 33 -8.38 -3.95 15.24
CA ALA A 33 -7.07 -3.33 15.32
C ALA A 33 -7.10 -1.91 14.75
N ILE A 34 -7.87 -1.65 13.68
CA ILE A 34 -8.12 -0.30 13.17
C ILE A 34 -8.76 0.56 14.25
N GLU A 35 -9.84 0.09 14.87
CA GLU A 35 -10.54 0.82 15.94
C GLU A 35 -9.58 1.17 17.09
N THR A 36 -8.77 0.20 17.52
CA THR A 36 -7.76 0.37 18.58
C THR A 36 -6.68 1.38 18.17
N SER A 37 -6.24 1.35 16.90
CA SER A 37 -5.21 2.24 16.37
C SER A 37 -5.63 3.72 16.37
N LEU A 38 -6.92 4.01 16.25
CA LEU A 38 -7.43 5.39 16.28
C LEU A 38 -7.31 6.05 17.66
N SER A 39 -7.18 5.23 18.71
CA SER A 39 -6.98 5.67 20.10
C SER A 39 -5.53 5.46 20.57
N HIS A 40 -4.56 5.36 19.64
CA HIS A 40 -3.18 5.04 19.97
C HIS A 40 -2.60 5.98 21.04
N PRO A 41 -1.92 5.45 22.09
CA PRO A 41 -1.42 6.27 23.20
C PRO A 41 -0.43 7.36 22.75
N TYR A 42 0.39 7.08 21.72
CA TYR A 42 1.37 8.03 21.19
C TYR A 42 0.77 9.18 20.38
N LEU A 43 -0.48 9.05 19.92
CA LEU A 43 -1.05 9.95 18.92
C LEU A 43 -2.16 10.85 19.49
N GLN A 44 -2.40 11.96 18.79
CA GLN A 44 -3.52 12.86 19.05
C GLN A 44 -4.87 12.18 18.72
N SER A 45 -5.95 12.63 19.34
CA SER A 45 -7.28 12.00 19.24
C SER A 45 -7.95 12.11 17.87
N ASP A 46 -7.41 12.91 16.95
CA ASP A 46 -7.91 13.11 15.58
C ASP A 46 -7.22 12.25 14.52
N THR A 47 -6.37 11.30 14.94
CA THR A 47 -5.68 10.28 14.13
C THR A 47 -6.55 9.66 13.03
N LYS A 48 -6.06 9.68 11.80
CA LYS A 48 -6.70 9.05 10.65
C LYS A 48 -6.10 7.69 10.38
N TRP A 49 -6.88 6.82 9.72
CA TRP A 49 -6.41 5.53 9.23
C TRP A 49 -6.47 5.48 7.71
N GLY A 50 -5.82 4.47 7.14
CA GLY A 50 -5.63 4.28 5.70
C GLY A 50 -4.17 4.49 5.29
N PHE A 51 -3.73 3.70 4.30
CA PHE A 51 -2.42 3.82 3.70
C PHE A 51 -2.29 5.10 2.86
N VAL A 52 -1.07 5.64 2.79
CA VAL A 52 -0.72 6.69 1.82
C VAL A 52 -0.47 6.04 0.47
N ILE A 53 -0.97 6.66 -0.60
CA ILE A 53 -0.82 6.17 -1.97
C ILE A 53 0.24 7.00 -2.70
N ILE A 54 1.28 6.36 -3.22
CA ILE A 54 2.28 6.95 -4.10
C ILE A 54 1.88 6.65 -5.54
N ARG A 55 1.69 7.70 -6.34
CA ARG A 55 1.42 7.55 -7.77
C ARG A 55 2.73 7.61 -8.56
N ALA A 56 2.99 6.58 -9.36
CA ALA A 56 4.17 6.49 -10.21
C ALA A 56 3.90 6.41 -11.71
N ALA A 57 2.64 6.19 -12.11
CA ALA A 57 2.24 6.19 -13.52
C ALA A 57 1.51 7.49 -13.90
N TYR A 58 2.03 8.15 -14.94
CA TYR A 58 1.57 9.45 -15.43
C TYR A 58 1.44 9.44 -16.96
N GLY A 59 0.68 10.40 -17.47
CA GLY A 59 0.46 10.61 -18.89
C GLY A 59 -0.94 10.16 -19.32
N PRO A 60 -1.41 10.58 -20.50
CA PRO A 60 -2.85 10.53 -20.84
C PRO A 60 -3.51 9.15 -20.73
N SER A 61 -2.80 8.08 -21.12
CA SER A 61 -3.30 6.70 -21.00
C SER A 61 -3.40 6.22 -19.55
N SER A 62 -2.49 6.70 -18.69
CA SER A 62 -2.42 6.32 -17.28
C SER A 62 -3.32 7.21 -16.41
N ASP A 63 -3.52 8.47 -16.79
CA ASP A 63 -4.38 9.41 -16.06
C ASP A 63 -5.84 8.95 -16.01
N ALA A 64 -6.36 8.39 -17.12
CA ALA A 64 -7.71 7.85 -17.19
C ALA A 64 -7.88 6.61 -16.30
N LEU A 65 -6.93 5.68 -16.38
CA LEU A 65 -6.92 4.46 -15.54
C LEU A 65 -6.72 4.79 -14.07
N TRP A 66 -5.93 5.82 -13.75
CA TRP A 66 -5.74 6.32 -12.39
C TRP A 66 -7.03 6.90 -11.81
N ALA A 67 -7.77 7.68 -12.58
CA ALA A 67 -9.07 8.19 -12.16
C ALA A 67 -10.06 7.04 -11.87
N GLN A 68 -10.08 6.03 -12.74
CA GLN A 68 -10.88 4.82 -12.55
C GLN A 68 -10.44 4.02 -11.31
N PHE A 69 -9.13 3.81 -11.13
CA PHE A 69 -8.55 3.18 -9.95
C PHE A 69 -9.03 3.85 -8.66
N LEU A 70 -8.97 5.17 -8.56
CA LEU A 70 -9.39 5.90 -7.38
C LEU A 70 -10.91 5.85 -7.13
N GLU A 71 -11.71 5.74 -8.19
CA GLU A 71 -13.17 5.56 -8.06
C GLU A 71 -13.48 4.17 -7.52
N ILE A 72 -12.87 3.12 -8.08
CA ILE A 72 -13.02 1.74 -7.64
C ILE A 72 -12.54 1.60 -6.19
N PHE A 73 -11.37 2.13 -5.88
CA PHE A 73 -10.77 2.09 -4.55
C PHE A 73 -11.67 2.69 -3.47
N ARG A 74 -12.24 3.87 -3.71
CA ARG A 74 -13.16 4.53 -2.76
C ARG A 74 -14.41 3.70 -2.51
N ALA A 75 -15.03 3.21 -3.59
CA ALA A 75 -16.23 2.40 -3.49
C ALA A 75 -15.95 1.05 -2.81
N ASN A 76 -14.78 0.46 -3.05
CA ASN A 76 -14.35 -0.76 -2.36
C ASN A 76 -14.25 -0.54 -0.85
N VAL A 77 -13.55 0.50 -0.39
CA VAL A 77 -13.45 0.80 1.05
C VAL A 77 -14.83 1.00 1.69
N GLU A 78 -15.70 1.79 1.05
CA GLU A 78 -17.06 2.01 1.56
C GLU A 78 -17.87 0.71 1.61
N GLU A 79 -17.80 -0.12 0.57
CA GLU A 79 -18.54 -1.37 0.48
C GLU A 79 -18.04 -2.41 1.49
N THR A 80 -16.72 -2.54 1.69
CA THR A 80 -16.15 -3.45 2.70
C THR A 80 -16.68 -3.09 4.09
N LEU A 81 -16.58 -1.81 4.46
CA LEU A 81 -17.06 -1.35 5.76
C LEU A 81 -18.59 -1.47 5.90
N ARG A 82 -19.34 -1.34 4.79
CA ARG A 82 -20.80 -1.54 4.78
C ARG A 82 -21.17 -3.00 5.01
N LEU A 83 -20.46 -3.94 4.39
CA LEU A 83 -20.72 -5.37 4.51
C LEU A 83 -20.34 -5.90 5.91
N GLU A 84 -19.28 -5.37 6.50
CA GLU A 84 -18.82 -5.73 7.84
C GLU A 84 -19.50 -4.95 8.98
N GLU A 85 -20.51 -4.12 8.66
CA GLU A 85 -21.24 -3.27 9.61
C GLU A 85 -20.36 -2.28 10.41
N GLU A 86 -19.24 -1.82 9.83
CA GLU A 86 -18.21 -0.96 10.44
C GLU A 86 -18.06 0.41 9.74
N LEU A 87 -19.18 0.94 9.22
CA LEU A 87 -19.22 2.27 8.59
C LEU A 87 -18.80 3.42 9.51
N ASP A 88 -18.75 3.22 10.82
CA ASP A 88 -18.23 4.18 11.79
C ASP A 88 -16.72 4.43 11.66
N LEU A 89 -15.98 3.53 10.99
CA LEU A 89 -14.58 3.75 10.64
C LEU A 89 -14.42 4.72 9.46
N LEU A 90 -15.39 4.80 8.55
CA LEU A 90 -15.29 5.58 7.30
C LEU A 90 -15.01 7.08 7.53
N PRO A 91 -15.61 7.79 8.50
CA PRO A 91 -15.28 9.20 8.79
C PRO A 91 -13.83 9.47 9.20
N ARG A 92 -13.09 8.42 9.60
CA ARG A 92 -11.68 8.48 10.01
C ARG A 92 -10.74 7.92 8.95
N HIS A 93 -11.26 7.35 7.87
CA HIS A 93 -10.47 6.96 6.71
C HIS A 93 -9.98 8.20 5.96
N GLU A 94 -8.71 8.23 5.60
CA GLU A 94 -8.11 9.33 4.85
C GLU A 94 -7.26 8.81 3.70
N ILE A 95 -7.71 9.12 2.48
CA ILE A 95 -6.96 8.87 1.25
C ILE A 95 -5.98 10.02 1.06
N THR A 96 -4.72 9.76 1.39
CA THR A 96 -3.61 10.68 1.12
C THR A 96 -2.85 10.19 -0.09
N ILE A 97 -2.70 11.06 -1.08
CA ILE A 97 -2.02 10.75 -2.34
C ILE A 97 -0.78 11.65 -2.44
N ILE A 98 0.36 11.05 -2.73
CA ILE A 98 1.60 11.75 -3.08
C ILE A 98 1.75 11.66 -4.61
N GLU A 99 1.62 12.82 -5.25
CA GLU A 99 1.75 12.98 -6.70
C GLU A 99 2.82 14.05 -6.99
N ASP A 100 3.81 13.68 -7.77
CA ASP A 100 4.84 14.56 -8.31
C ASP A 100 5.40 13.92 -9.57
N GLU A 101 4.81 14.22 -10.73
CA GLU A 101 5.22 13.67 -12.01
C GLU A 101 6.72 13.87 -12.29
N THR A 102 7.31 14.97 -11.79
CA THR A 102 8.72 15.27 -12.06
C THR A 102 9.70 14.33 -11.38
N THR A 103 9.32 13.77 -10.22
CA THR A 103 10.17 12.88 -9.43
C THR A 103 9.67 11.45 -9.34
N LEU A 104 8.39 11.22 -9.62
CA LEU A 104 7.73 9.92 -9.48
C LEU A 104 7.32 9.27 -10.80
N ALA A 105 7.42 9.95 -11.96
CA ALA A 105 7.10 9.31 -13.23
C ALA A 105 8.04 8.13 -13.53
N GLY A 106 7.49 6.92 -13.54
CA GLY A 106 8.26 5.69 -13.70
C GLY A 106 9.20 5.39 -12.53
N ALA A 107 8.93 5.95 -11.34
CA ALA A 107 9.69 5.65 -10.14
C ALA A 107 9.71 4.15 -9.82
N ASP A 108 10.77 3.68 -9.20
CA ASP A 108 10.87 2.36 -8.61
C ASP A 108 10.42 2.37 -7.13
N SER A 109 10.43 1.19 -6.49
CA SER A 109 10.07 1.05 -5.08
C SER A 109 11.00 1.85 -4.15
N TYR A 110 12.27 2.05 -4.51
CA TYR A 110 13.22 2.85 -3.72
C TYR A 110 12.84 4.34 -3.73
N ALA A 111 12.53 4.90 -4.91
CA ALA A 111 12.08 6.27 -5.05
C ALA A 111 10.74 6.49 -4.33
N ALA A 112 9.81 5.54 -4.42
CA ALA A 112 8.56 5.57 -3.69
C ALA A 112 8.76 5.56 -2.16
N ARG A 113 9.66 4.71 -1.64
CA ARG A 113 10.01 4.71 -0.20
C ARG A 113 10.62 6.03 0.25
N ARG A 114 11.50 6.64 -0.54
CA ARG A 114 12.07 7.97 -0.22
C ARG A 114 10.99 9.06 -0.15
N ALA A 115 10.08 9.08 -1.12
CA ALA A 115 8.95 10.02 -1.11
C ALA A 115 8.04 9.81 0.10
N PHE A 116 7.76 8.54 0.43
CA PHE A 116 6.95 8.20 1.60
C PHE A 116 7.65 8.57 2.92
N ARG A 117 8.93 8.25 3.11
CA ARG A 117 9.72 8.67 4.28
C ARG A 117 9.71 10.18 4.46
N ALA A 118 9.88 10.94 3.37
CA ALA A 118 9.79 12.40 3.40
C ALA A 118 8.40 12.89 3.86
N TRP A 119 7.33 12.24 3.43
CA TRP A 119 5.98 12.54 3.93
C TRP A 119 5.81 12.17 5.40
N VAL A 120 6.25 10.98 5.83
CA VAL A 120 6.17 10.53 7.24
C VAL A 120 6.92 11.51 8.15
N ALA A 121 8.14 11.93 7.76
CA ALA A 121 8.92 12.92 8.50
C ALA A 121 8.23 14.30 8.61
N ASN A 122 7.31 14.61 7.70
CA ASN A 122 6.52 15.84 7.75
C ASN A 122 5.23 15.71 8.53
N ASP A 123 4.52 14.58 8.42
CA ASP A 123 3.21 14.37 9.04
C ASP A 123 3.32 13.82 10.47
N LEU A 124 4.03 12.70 10.69
CA LEU A 124 4.03 11.99 11.97
C LEU A 124 4.41 12.87 13.17
N PRO A 125 5.46 13.72 13.13
CA PRO A 125 5.81 14.54 14.28
C PRO A 125 4.70 15.48 14.75
N GLN A 126 3.81 15.89 13.84
CA GLN A 126 2.67 16.76 14.16
C GLN A 126 1.51 15.99 14.80
N ARG A 127 1.48 14.66 14.64
CA ARG A 127 0.44 13.76 15.15
C ARG A 127 0.81 13.14 16.49
N LEU A 128 2.10 13.12 16.83
CA LEU A 128 2.56 12.69 18.14
C LEU A 128 2.05 13.62 19.24
N ARG A 129 1.76 13.07 20.42
CA ARG A 129 1.55 13.90 21.61
C ARG A 129 2.89 14.50 22.05
N GLY A 130 2.85 15.73 22.56
CA GLY A 130 4.06 16.46 22.96
C GLY A 130 4.96 15.68 23.93
N SER A 131 4.39 14.95 24.90
CA SER A 131 5.15 14.14 25.84
C SER A 131 6.02 13.07 25.17
N TYR A 132 5.50 12.43 24.12
CA TYR A 132 6.21 11.38 23.40
C TYR A 132 7.17 11.94 22.36
N LEU A 133 6.83 13.07 21.75
CA LEU A 133 7.77 13.79 20.89
C LEU A 133 9.05 14.16 21.67
N GLU A 134 8.90 14.66 22.90
CA GLU A 134 10.04 14.98 23.78
C GLU A 134 10.81 13.72 24.21
N GLU A 135 10.12 12.62 24.54
CA GLU A 135 10.76 11.33 24.89
C GLU A 135 11.62 10.78 23.75
N LEU A 136 11.19 10.98 22.50
CA LEU A 136 11.92 10.60 21.29
C LEU A 136 13.01 11.62 20.87
N GLY A 137 13.30 12.62 21.70
CA GLY A 137 14.37 13.59 21.47
C GLY A 137 13.95 14.88 20.75
N GLY A 138 12.65 15.14 20.67
CA GLY A 138 12.09 16.35 20.10
C GLY A 138 11.97 16.33 18.57
N LEU A 139 11.40 17.40 18.02
CA LEU A 139 11.04 17.50 16.60
C LEU A 139 12.21 17.23 15.64
N THR A 140 13.39 17.81 15.91
CA THR A 140 14.54 17.68 15.02
C THR A 140 15.03 16.23 14.94
N GLN A 141 15.23 15.58 16.09
CA GLN A 141 15.75 14.21 16.15
C GLN A 141 14.76 13.21 15.56
N VAL A 142 13.46 13.37 15.86
CA VAL A 142 12.41 12.53 15.27
C VAL A 142 12.38 12.68 13.74
N ARG A 143 12.46 13.91 13.22
CA ARG A 143 12.49 14.14 11.76
C ARG A 143 13.71 13.53 11.10
N GLU A 144 14.90 13.71 11.67
CA GLU A 144 16.13 13.11 11.13
C GLU A 144 16.04 11.59 11.10
N LYS A 145 15.51 10.97 12.16
CA LYS A 145 15.32 9.51 12.21
C LYS A 145 14.30 9.02 11.18
N LEU A 146 13.20 9.73 10.97
CA LEU A 146 12.19 9.37 9.96
C LEU A 146 12.68 9.55 8.51
N LEU A 147 13.69 10.41 8.30
CA LEU A 147 14.32 10.60 7.00
C LEU A 147 15.44 9.58 6.74
N SER A 148 15.99 8.94 7.77
CA SER A 148 17.03 7.93 7.60
C SER A 148 16.46 6.63 7.02
N ASN A 149 17.34 5.71 6.62
CA ASN A 149 16.95 4.35 6.21
C ASN A 149 17.26 3.36 7.33
N ASP A 150 17.21 3.82 8.59
CA ASP A 150 17.54 2.98 9.72
C ASP A 150 16.45 1.91 9.91
N ALA A 151 16.86 0.67 10.10
CA ALA A 151 15.96 -0.41 10.48
C ALA A 151 15.14 0.00 11.72
N HIS A 152 13.84 -0.28 11.68
CA HIS A 152 12.93 0.10 12.75
C HIS A 152 13.25 -0.60 14.07
N ASN A 153 13.86 -1.79 13.98
CA ASN A 153 14.27 -2.64 15.11
C ASN A 153 15.77 -2.50 15.46
N ALA A 154 16.47 -1.50 14.92
CA ALA A 154 17.90 -1.30 15.15
C ALA A 154 18.25 -1.26 16.65
N PRO A 155 19.18 -2.12 17.14
CA PRO A 155 19.46 -2.29 18.56
C PRO A 155 19.81 -0.98 19.28
N GLY A 156 19.19 -0.77 20.45
CA GLY A 156 19.45 0.41 21.28
C GLY A 156 18.86 1.72 20.75
N THR A 157 18.05 1.67 19.70
CA THR A 157 17.29 2.83 19.20
C THR A 157 15.81 2.47 19.04
N THR A 158 14.95 3.48 19.13
CA THR A 158 13.51 3.32 18.84
C THR A 158 13.18 4.18 17.63
N HIS A 159 12.83 3.53 16.52
CA HIS A 159 12.41 4.26 15.33
C HIS A 159 10.98 4.80 15.52
N PRO A 160 10.71 6.11 15.33
CA PRO A 160 9.39 6.66 15.61
C PRO A 160 8.25 6.00 14.85
N ALA A 161 8.50 5.56 13.61
CA ALA A 161 7.50 4.84 12.81
C ALA A 161 7.15 3.45 13.37
N SER A 162 8.05 2.79 14.13
CA SER A 162 7.80 1.45 14.67
C SER A 162 6.72 1.45 15.76
N LEU A 163 6.54 2.58 16.43
CA LEU A 163 5.63 2.77 17.55
C LEU A 163 4.18 3.09 17.16
N VAL A 164 3.91 3.34 15.87
CA VAL A 164 2.63 3.91 15.44
C VAL A 164 1.88 2.97 14.47
N PRO A 165 0.59 3.24 14.18
CA PRO A 165 -0.21 2.44 13.27
C PRO A 165 0.33 2.37 11.82
N PRO A 166 -0.21 1.46 10.98
CA PRO A 166 0.28 1.16 9.63
C PRO A 166 0.44 2.37 8.71
N ARG A 167 -0.36 3.43 8.91
CA ARG A 167 -0.34 4.66 8.10
C ARG A 167 1.04 5.28 7.91
N TRP A 168 1.93 5.14 8.89
CA TRP A 168 3.31 5.69 8.84
C TRP A 168 4.40 4.64 8.65
N LYS A 169 4.01 3.37 8.45
CA LYS A 169 4.90 2.23 8.26
C LYS A 169 4.88 1.71 6.82
N TYR A 170 3.70 1.77 6.20
CA TYR A 170 3.46 1.21 4.88
C TYR A 170 2.77 2.21 3.96
N CYS A 171 3.08 2.13 2.68
CA CYS A 171 2.39 2.88 1.63
C CYS A 171 1.96 1.95 0.49
N ILE A 172 0.91 2.37 -0.21
CA ILE A 172 0.53 1.77 -1.49
C ILE A 172 1.33 2.48 -2.59
N PHE A 173 1.92 1.71 -3.49
CA PHE A 173 2.63 2.19 -4.66
C PHE A 173 1.89 1.75 -5.91
N VAL A 174 1.44 2.71 -6.71
CA VAL A 174 0.65 2.45 -7.92
C VAL A 174 1.47 2.86 -9.14
N ASP A 175 1.99 1.84 -9.81
CA ASP A 175 2.75 1.96 -11.06
C ASP A 175 1.91 1.52 -12.27
N GLN A 176 2.57 1.36 -13.42
CA GLN A 176 1.88 1.02 -14.66
C GLN A 176 1.24 -0.38 -14.60
N ASP A 177 1.81 -1.32 -13.85
CA ASP A 177 1.26 -2.67 -13.69
C ASP A 177 -0.04 -2.65 -12.89
N CYS A 178 -0.07 -1.87 -11.81
CA CYS A 178 -1.29 -1.66 -11.02
C CYS A 178 -2.40 -0.99 -11.86
N LEU A 179 -2.06 -0.06 -12.77
CA LEU A 179 -3.06 0.53 -13.65
C LEU A 179 -3.50 -0.41 -14.78
N ARG A 180 -2.61 -1.29 -15.25
CA ARG A 180 -2.95 -2.32 -16.24
C ARG A 180 -3.94 -3.33 -15.67
N SER A 181 -3.82 -3.73 -14.40
CA SER A 181 -4.76 -4.66 -13.77
C SER A 181 -6.20 -4.10 -13.76
N VAL A 182 -6.37 -2.79 -13.58
CA VAL A 182 -7.67 -2.11 -13.70
C VAL A 182 -8.25 -2.23 -15.12
N ALA A 183 -7.40 -2.14 -16.14
CA ALA A 183 -7.82 -2.12 -17.54
C ALA A 183 -8.24 -3.49 -18.09
N LYS A 184 -7.78 -4.61 -17.51
CA LYS A 184 -7.86 -5.94 -18.14
C LYS A 184 -9.28 -6.55 -18.24
N GLY A 185 -10.36 -6.02 -17.63
CA GLY A 185 -11.71 -6.52 -17.93
C GLY A 185 -12.16 -6.16 -19.35
N PRO A 186 -13.01 -6.89 -20.12
CA PRO A 186 -13.93 -8.00 -19.83
C PRO A 186 -13.72 -9.25 -20.74
N GLU A 187 -12.51 -9.53 -21.24
CA GLU A 187 -12.27 -10.72 -22.06
C GLU A 187 -12.30 -12.04 -21.24
N GLU A 188 -12.09 -11.96 -19.92
CA GLU A 188 -12.16 -13.13 -19.03
C GLU A 188 -13.14 -12.95 -17.84
N PRO A 189 -14.05 -13.91 -17.57
CA PRO A 189 -14.96 -13.87 -16.41
C PRO A 189 -14.25 -14.04 -15.05
N GLU A 190 -13.00 -14.50 -15.04
CA GLU A 190 -12.19 -14.83 -13.85
C GLU A 190 -11.25 -13.69 -13.41
N LEU A 191 -11.44 -12.50 -14.00
CA LEU A 191 -10.50 -11.39 -13.90
C LEU A 191 -10.19 -10.96 -12.47
N LYS A 192 -8.91 -11.15 -12.11
CA LYS A 192 -8.27 -10.82 -10.84
C LYS A 192 -8.61 -9.38 -10.40
N ASP A 193 -8.96 -9.24 -9.12
CA ASP A 193 -9.08 -7.98 -8.39
C ASP A 193 -7.94 -7.00 -8.76
N PRO A 194 -8.19 -5.70 -9.00
CA PRO A 194 -7.13 -4.73 -9.27
C PRO A 194 -5.97 -4.79 -8.27
N ALA A 195 -4.83 -5.28 -8.75
CA ALA A 195 -3.60 -5.37 -7.98
C ALA A 195 -3.10 -4.01 -7.50
N MET A 196 -2.64 -3.97 -6.25
CA MET A 196 -1.90 -2.87 -5.65
C MET A 196 -0.56 -3.39 -5.11
N LYS A 197 0.46 -2.53 -5.03
CA LYS A 197 1.72 -2.85 -4.35
C LYS A 197 1.74 -2.18 -2.98
N ILE A 198 2.00 -2.94 -1.92
CA ILE A 198 2.25 -2.38 -0.58
C ILE A 198 3.74 -2.45 -0.26
N LEU A 199 4.30 -1.33 0.20
CA LEU A 199 5.72 -1.18 0.51
C LEU A 199 5.90 -0.96 2.02
N THR A 200 6.91 -1.58 2.60
CA THR A 200 7.42 -1.22 3.94
C THR A 200 8.57 -0.22 3.83
N THR A 201 8.69 0.67 4.82
CA THR A 201 9.90 1.50 5.01
C THR A 201 10.93 0.86 5.91
N ASP A 202 10.58 -0.22 6.61
CA ASP A 202 11.50 -1.00 7.43
C ASP A 202 12.31 -1.95 6.53
N TRP A 203 13.13 -1.38 5.66
CA TRP A 203 13.83 -2.15 4.64
C TRP A 203 15.23 -1.62 4.38
N GLU A 204 16.21 -2.50 4.56
CA GLU A 204 17.61 -2.12 4.85
C GLU A 204 18.48 -1.82 3.62
N ARG A 205 18.00 -2.08 2.39
CA ARG A 205 18.83 -1.91 1.19
C ARG A 205 18.81 -0.47 0.66
N ASP A 206 19.77 0.33 1.13
CA ASP A 206 20.28 1.51 0.41
C ASP A 206 21.82 1.35 0.21
N GLU A 207 22.33 0.11 0.05
CA GLU A 207 23.76 -0.10 -0.26
C GLU A 207 24.10 0.39 -1.69
N VAL A 208 25.20 1.13 -1.77
CA VAL A 208 25.52 2.19 -2.73
C VAL A 208 26.00 1.70 -4.11
N GLU A 209 25.73 0.45 -4.48
CA GLU A 209 25.95 -0.02 -5.84
C GLU A 209 24.63 -0.56 -6.38
N VAL A 210 23.94 0.28 -7.16
CA VAL A 210 22.93 -0.22 -8.11
C VAL A 210 23.59 -1.40 -8.82
N PRO A 211 23.05 -2.63 -8.73
CA PRO A 211 23.65 -3.78 -9.38
C PRO A 211 23.94 -3.41 -10.83
N ILE A 212 25.20 -3.59 -11.25
CA ILE A 212 25.64 -3.34 -12.63
C ILE A 212 25.02 -4.40 -13.57
N GLU A 213 24.51 -5.49 -12.99
CA GLU A 213 23.64 -6.43 -13.68
C GLU A 213 22.33 -5.72 -14.02
N GLU A 214 22.02 -5.65 -15.32
CA GLU A 214 20.79 -5.08 -15.85
C GLU A 214 19.61 -5.50 -14.98
N PHE A 215 18.78 -4.51 -14.63
CA PHE A 215 17.48 -4.69 -14.02
C PHE A 215 16.65 -5.63 -14.92
N THR A 216 16.80 -6.94 -14.72
CA THR A 216 16.02 -7.91 -15.47
C THR A 216 14.61 -7.78 -14.92
N ARG A 217 13.64 -7.58 -15.81
CA ARG A 217 12.19 -7.58 -15.50
C ARG A 217 11.69 -8.89 -14.84
N ASP A 218 12.60 -9.79 -14.48
CA ASP A 218 12.33 -11.09 -13.91
C ASP A 218 12.32 -11.03 -12.36
N TRP A 219 13.00 -10.05 -11.74
CA TRP A 219 13.11 -9.92 -10.28
C TRP A 219 12.92 -8.46 -9.86
N ASP A 220 11.69 -8.03 -9.60
CA ASP A 220 11.38 -6.67 -9.17
C ASP A 220 11.93 -6.39 -7.73
N GLY A 221 13.25 -6.15 -7.64
CA GLY A 221 13.94 -5.65 -6.45
C GLY A 221 14.73 -6.66 -5.61
N GLY A 222 14.80 -7.94 -6.01
CA GLY A 222 15.59 -8.97 -5.32
C GLY A 222 16.91 -9.30 -6.01
N GLU A 223 17.89 -9.76 -5.24
CA GLU A 223 19.18 -10.26 -5.75
C GLU A 223 19.10 -11.71 -6.24
N THR A 224 18.11 -12.46 -5.75
CA THR A 224 17.99 -13.90 -6.01
C THR A 224 16.58 -14.28 -6.44
N ASN A 225 16.45 -15.51 -6.92
CA ASN A 225 15.16 -16.17 -7.15
C ASN A 225 14.61 -16.88 -5.91
N ASP A 226 15.20 -16.63 -4.73
CA ASP A 226 14.72 -17.19 -3.46
C ASP A 226 13.34 -16.59 -3.13
N ASP A 227 12.36 -17.46 -2.95
CA ASP A 227 11.00 -17.07 -2.58
C ASP A 227 10.91 -16.53 -1.15
N ALA A 228 11.92 -16.80 -0.32
CA ALA A 228 12.06 -16.26 1.02
C ALA A 228 12.79 -14.90 1.09
N GLU A 229 13.41 -14.43 -0.01
CA GLU A 229 14.10 -13.13 0.04
C GLU A 229 13.08 -11.98 0.08
N GLU A 230 13.19 -11.11 1.08
CA GLU A 230 12.29 -9.99 1.27
C GLU A 230 12.73 -8.74 0.47
N VAL A 231 11.93 -8.33 -0.51
CA VAL A 231 12.19 -7.13 -1.33
C VAL A 231 11.52 -5.86 -0.78
N GLY A 232 10.94 -5.96 0.42
CA GLY A 232 10.30 -4.87 1.15
C GLY A 232 9.00 -4.37 0.51
N TRP A 233 8.41 -5.16 -0.39
CA TRP A 233 7.10 -4.90 -0.97
C TRP A 233 6.44 -6.21 -1.42
N MET A 234 5.11 -6.22 -1.46
CA MET A 234 4.29 -7.33 -1.96
C MET A 234 3.08 -6.81 -2.73
N TYR A 235 2.47 -7.66 -3.55
CA TYR A 235 1.16 -7.36 -4.13
C TYR A 235 0.06 -7.59 -3.09
N MET A 236 -1.05 -6.88 -3.27
CA MET A 236 -2.30 -7.13 -2.59
C MET A 236 -3.47 -6.81 -3.51
N ASP A 237 -4.59 -7.49 -3.28
CA ASP A 237 -5.85 -7.24 -3.97
C ASP A 237 -6.51 -5.96 -3.41
N MET A 238 -7.28 -5.25 -4.24
CA MET A 238 -7.96 -4.03 -3.82
C MET A 238 -9.00 -4.32 -2.74
N THR A 239 -9.78 -5.40 -2.87
CA THR A 239 -10.78 -5.81 -1.88
C THR A 239 -10.19 -6.09 -0.51
N ASP A 240 -8.94 -6.54 -0.46
CA ASP A 240 -8.20 -6.82 0.76
C ASP A 240 -7.69 -5.57 1.50
N TYR A 241 -7.89 -4.36 0.94
CA TYR A 241 -7.37 -3.11 1.51
C TYR A 241 -7.63 -2.93 3.01
N VAL A 242 -8.89 -3.05 3.44
CA VAL A 242 -9.27 -2.80 4.85
C VAL A 242 -8.72 -3.92 5.74
N THR A 243 -8.85 -5.17 5.29
CA THR A 243 -8.35 -6.36 5.98
C THR A 243 -6.83 -6.31 6.19
N VAL A 244 -6.08 -5.95 5.15
CA VAL A 244 -4.61 -5.83 5.21
C VAL A 244 -4.19 -4.68 6.11
N TYR A 245 -4.90 -3.54 6.08
CA TYR A 245 -4.64 -2.44 7.01
C TYR A 245 -4.84 -2.89 8.47
N ASP A 246 -5.93 -3.59 8.78
CA ASP A 246 -6.17 -4.10 10.13
C ASP A 246 -5.05 -5.07 10.56
N ARG A 247 -4.74 -6.06 9.73
CA ARG A 247 -3.68 -7.05 9.99
C ARG A 247 -2.33 -6.40 10.25
N LEU A 248 -1.92 -5.44 9.41
CA LEU A 248 -0.62 -4.77 9.53
C LEU A 248 -0.49 -3.87 10.77
N THR A 249 -1.56 -3.71 11.55
CA THR A 249 -1.48 -3.07 12.88
C THR A 249 -0.71 -3.95 13.88
N GLY A 250 -0.60 -5.26 13.65
CA GLY A 250 0.19 -6.18 14.47
C GLY A 250 1.70 -5.95 14.38
N THR A 251 2.43 -6.25 15.47
CA THR A 251 3.87 -5.96 15.58
C THR A 251 4.76 -6.72 14.60
N PHE A 252 4.38 -7.95 14.21
CA PHE A 252 5.14 -8.81 13.29
C PHE A 252 4.33 -9.17 12.04
N ALA A 253 3.30 -8.36 11.75
CA ALA A 253 2.35 -8.69 10.72
C ALA A 253 2.99 -8.68 9.33
N TRP A 254 3.99 -7.83 9.10
CA TRP A 254 4.70 -7.85 7.82
C TRP A 254 5.39 -9.19 7.61
N GLU A 255 6.17 -9.66 8.57
CA GLU A 255 6.92 -10.91 8.51
C GLU A 255 6.00 -12.14 8.42
N GLU A 256 4.82 -12.09 9.04
CA GLU A 256 3.84 -13.17 9.00
C GLU A 256 3.08 -13.26 7.67
N TYR A 257 2.81 -12.13 7.02
CA TYR A 257 1.97 -12.05 5.81
C TYR A 257 2.75 -11.77 4.54
N TYR A 258 4.05 -11.49 4.63
CA TYR A 258 4.87 -11.17 3.47
C TYR A 258 4.80 -12.28 2.43
N GLN A 259 4.47 -11.88 1.20
CA GLN A 259 4.55 -12.75 0.03
C GLN A 259 5.48 -12.12 -0.99
N ARG A 260 6.49 -12.89 -1.40
CA ARG A 260 7.39 -12.47 -2.47
C ARG A 260 6.57 -12.14 -3.73
N PRO A 261 6.74 -10.95 -4.32
CA PRO A 261 6.09 -10.63 -5.57
C PRO A 261 6.48 -11.63 -6.67
N TYR A 262 5.49 -12.23 -7.30
CA TYR A 262 5.68 -13.15 -8.42
C TYR A 262 5.23 -12.48 -9.73
N LYS A 263 5.96 -12.78 -10.82
CA LYS A 263 5.78 -12.14 -12.13
C LYS A 263 4.37 -12.32 -12.71
N SER A 264 3.71 -13.44 -12.44
CA SER A 264 2.36 -13.74 -12.93
C SER A 264 1.21 -13.14 -12.10
N TYR A 265 1.50 -12.27 -11.12
CA TYR A 265 0.44 -11.63 -10.34
C TYR A 265 -0.46 -10.80 -11.26
N VAL A 266 0.18 -9.98 -12.11
CA VAL A 266 -0.49 -9.13 -13.09
C VAL A 266 -0.54 -9.80 -14.46
N ASP A 267 0.45 -10.61 -14.82
CA ASP A 267 0.56 -11.27 -16.13
C ASP A 267 0.30 -12.78 -16.03
N ASP A 268 -0.97 -13.19 -16.11
CA ASP A 268 -1.27 -14.46 -16.79
C ASP A 268 -1.18 -14.17 -18.29
N SER A 269 0.04 -14.16 -18.82
CA SER A 269 0.19 -14.66 -20.18
C SER A 269 0.12 -16.17 -20.06
N ASP A 270 -0.92 -16.79 -20.60
CA ASP A 270 -0.96 -18.23 -20.86
C ASP A 270 0.43 -18.69 -21.34
N SER A 271 1.19 -19.29 -20.43
CA SER A 271 2.30 -20.17 -20.80
C SER A 271 1.78 -21.60 -20.81
N ASP A 272 0.59 -21.81 -21.37
CA ASP A 272 0.28 -23.06 -22.02
C ASP A 272 1.00 -23.04 -23.38
N SER A 273 2.24 -23.50 -23.36
CA SER A 273 2.98 -23.87 -24.57
C SER A 273 3.43 -25.32 -24.46
N GLU A 274 2.61 -26.17 -25.11
CA GLU A 274 2.90 -27.44 -25.81
C GLU A 274 3.71 -28.55 -25.13
#